data_AF-A0A4R1RVL2-F1
#
_entry.id   AF-A0A4R1RVL2-F1
#
_cell.length_a   1.000
_cell.length_b   1.000
_cell.length_c   1.000
_cell.angle_alpha   90.00
_cell.angle_beta   90.00
_cell.angle_gamma   90.00
#
_symmetry.space_group_name_H-M   'P 1'
#
loop_
_entity.id
_entity.type
_entity.pdbx_description
1 polymer ?
#
loop_
_entity_poly.entity_id
_entity_poly.type
_entity_poly.pdbx_seq_one_letter_code
_entity_poly.pdbx_strand_id
1 'polypeptide(L)'
;MSRRPSIARFKCGHPGCEEYARYEADNRQHYIDLDRRYGNGQYRCVRHSQPDSVLSLDNIKIVDEMTVFEQPHGLYWGKESASSGFAHGPGFKAFATDFPPGTRLRVTAEVILPDGEKAMEGRE
;
A
#
# COMPACT_ATOMS: atom_id res chain seq x y z
N MET A 1 0.41 -24.82 -28.54
CA MET A 1 1.43 -24.64 -27.48
C MET A 1 1.10 -23.38 -26.70
N SER A 2 0.81 -23.48 -25.41
CA SER A 2 0.67 -22.30 -24.55
C SER A 2 2.01 -21.56 -24.51
N ARG A 3 2.04 -20.28 -24.88
CA ARG A 3 3.27 -19.48 -24.84
C ARG A 3 3.65 -19.32 -23.37
N ARG A 4 4.86 -19.76 -22.99
CA ARG A 4 5.37 -19.52 -21.63
C ARG A 4 5.54 -18.00 -21.47
N PRO A 5 4.95 -17.37 -20.44
CA PRO A 5 5.12 -15.94 -20.21
C PRO A 5 6.60 -15.64 -19.94
N SER A 6 7.08 -14.51 -20.47
CA SER A 6 8.44 -14.04 -20.20
C SER A 6 8.49 -13.35 -18.84
N ILE A 7 9.52 -13.61 -18.04
CA ILE A 7 9.66 -12.96 -16.73
C ILE A 7 10.56 -11.73 -16.86
N ALA A 8 10.05 -10.55 -16.50
CA ALA A 8 10.84 -9.33 -16.35
C ALA A 8 11.22 -9.12 -14.88
N ARG A 9 12.47 -8.72 -14.63
CA ARG A 9 12.98 -8.44 -13.29
C ARG A 9 13.64 -7.08 -13.25
N PHE A 10 13.29 -6.25 -12.28
CA PHE A 10 13.83 -4.90 -12.14
C PHE A 10 14.36 -4.71 -10.72
N LYS A 11 15.64 -4.32 -10.60
CA LYS A 11 16.25 -3.94 -9.32
C LYS A 11 15.73 -2.57 -8.91
N CYS A 12 15.45 -2.37 -7.62
CA CYS A 12 15.14 -1.04 -7.11
C CYS A 12 16.33 -0.11 -7.37
N GLY A 13 16.10 1.06 -7.97
CA GLY A 13 17.18 2.00 -8.24
C GLY A 13 17.67 2.79 -7.01
N HIS A 14 17.18 2.49 -5.80
CA HIS A 14 17.59 3.25 -4.60
C HIS A 14 18.98 2.77 -4.19
N PRO A 15 19.94 3.67 -3.90
CA PRO A 15 21.30 3.28 -3.53
C PRO A 15 21.28 2.29 -2.35
N GLY A 16 21.93 1.13 -2.51
CA GLY A 16 22.00 0.11 -1.46
C GLY A 16 20.75 -0.76 -1.29
N CYS A 17 19.71 -0.58 -2.11
CA CYS A 17 18.53 -1.46 -2.07
C CYS A 17 18.73 -2.72 -2.92
N GLU A 18 18.51 -3.89 -2.31
CA GLU A 18 18.60 -5.20 -2.96
C GLU A 18 17.24 -5.79 -3.36
N GLU A 19 16.16 -4.99 -3.31
CA GLU A 19 14.82 -5.46 -3.67
C GLU A 19 14.64 -5.54 -5.19
N TYR A 20 13.91 -6.58 -5.64
CA TYR A 20 13.57 -6.80 -7.04
C TYR A 20 12.06 -6.93 -7.22
N ALA A 21 11.51 -6.23 -8.21
CA ALA A 21 10.20 -6.55 -8.74
C ALA A 21 10.29 -7.70 -9.74
N ARG A 22 9.26 -8.56 -9.74
CA ARG A 22 9.06 -9.60 -10.74
C ARG A 22 7.71 -9.38 -11.41
N TYR A 23 7.72 -9.20 -12.72
CA TYR A 23 6.51 -9.11 -13.55
C TYR A 23 6.48 -10.25 -14.57
N GLU A 24 5.28 -10.72 -14.87
CA GLU A 24 5.05 -11.66 -15.97
C GLU A 24 4.57 -10.87 -17.19
N ALA A 25 5.27 -11.05 -18.31
CA ALA A 25 4.96 -10.41 -19.58
C ALA A 25 4.32 -11.44 -20.51
N ASP A 26 3.07 -11.19 -20.88
CA ASP A 26 2.28 -12.07 -21.75
C ASP A 26 2.81 -12.13 -23.19
N ASN A 27 3.50 -11.07 -23.60
CA ASN A 27 4.08 -10.95 -24.93
C ASN A 27 5.28 -9.99 -24.93
N ARG A 28 5.98 -9.92 -26.07
CA ARG A 28 7.18 -9.08 -26.24
C ARG A 28 6.89 -7.59 -26.06
N GLN A 29 5.73 -7.10 -26.50
CA GLN A 29 5.39 -5.67 -26.35
C GLN A 29 5.20 -5.31 -24.88
N HIS A 30 4.48 -6.14 -24.12
CA HIS A 30 4.33 -5.98 -22.67
C HIS A 30 5.70 -5.96 -21.98
N TYR A 31 6.63 -6.83 -22.37
CA TYR A 31 8.01 -6.81 -21.85
C TYR A 31 8.71 -5.47 -22.13
N ILE A 32 8.63 -4.95 -23.36
CA ILE A 32 9.22 -3.65 -23.74
C ILE A 32 8.60 -2.51 -22.92
N ASP A 33 7.28 -2.54 -22.70
CA ASP A 33 6.58 -1.51 -21.93
C ASP A 33 6.96 -1.56 -20.45
N LEU A 34 7.17 -2.75 -19.88
CA LEU A 34 7.70 -2.93 -18.52
C LEU A 34 9.13 -2.38 -18.42
N ASP A 35 10.00 -2.71 -19.36
CA ASP A 35 11.38 -2.23 -19.39
C ASP A 35 11.45 -0.70 -19.51
N ARG A 36 10.58 -0.08 -20.32
CA ARG A 36 10.48 1.38 -20.44
C ARG A 36 10.01 2.09 -19.17
N ARG A 37 9.23 1.42 -18.31
CA ARG A 37 8.69 2.00 -17.07
C ARG A 37 9.59 1.78 -15.86
N TYR A 38 10.23 0.62 -15.81
CA TYR A 38 10.88 0.10 -14.60
C TYR A 38 12.36 -0.22 -14.78
N GLY A 39 12.82 -0.34 -16.03
CA GLY A 39 14.21 -0.56 -16.38
C GLY A 39 15.11 0.60 -15.94
N ASN A 40 16.42 0.42 -16.10
CA ASN A 40 17.42 1.47 -15.82
C ASN A 40 17.31 2.11 -14.43
N GLY A 41 16.86 1.36 -13.41
CA GLY A 41 16.72 1.85 -12.04
C GLY A 41 15.53 2.78 -11.79
N GLN A 42 14.58 2.87 -12.74
CA GLN A 42 13.35 3.65 -12.55
C GLN A 42 12.40 3.01 -11.53
N TYR A 43 12.47 1.68 -11.37
CA TYR A 43 11.71 0.98 -10.35
C TYR A 43 12.11 1.43 -8.93
N ARG A 44 11.10 1.79 -8.14
CA ARG A 44 11.19 2.04 -6.70
C ARG A 44 10.29 1.03 -5.98
N CYS A 45 10.85 0.27 -5.04
CA CYS A 45 10.03 -0.59 -4.19
C CYS A 45 9.17 0.23 -3.23
N VAL A 46 8.21 -0.43 -2.56
CA VAL A 46 7.24 0.25 -1.69
C VAL A 46 7.95 1.01 -0.56
N ARG A 47 9.04 0.46 -0.01
CA ARG A 47 9.87 1.12 1.01
C ARG A 47 10.46 2.46 0.56
N HIS A 48 10.66 2.66 -0.74
CA HIS A 48 11.28 3.88 -1.30
C HIS A 48 10.30 4.75 -2.09
N SER A 49 9.17 4.22 -2.54
CA SER A 49 8.12 5.00 -3.20
C SER A 49 7.09 5.53 -2.22
N GLN A 50 6.86 4.84 -1.10
CA GLN A 50 5.89 5.19 -0.07
C GLN A 50 6.43 4.80 1.33
N PRO A 51 7.54 5.41 1.79
CA PRO A 51 8.18 5.03 3.06
C PRO A 51 7.23 5.13 4.26
N ASP A 52 6.38 6.16 4.30
CA ASP A 52 5.47 6.42 5.42
C ASP A 52 4.34 5.39 5.55
N SER A 53 4.03 4.67 4.47
CA SER A 53 3.02 3.60 4.48
C SER A 53 3.59 2.22 4.84
N VAL A 54 4.88 2.13 5.12
CA VAL A 54 5.56 0.88 5.48
C VAL A 54 5.89 0.86 6.96
N LEU A 55 5.43 -0.19 7.64
CA LEU A 55 5.82 -0.47 9.02
C LEU A 55 7.29 -0.91 9.08
N SER A 56 8.05 -0.32 9.99
CA SER A 56 9.47 -0.60 10.20
C SER A 56 9.84 -0.39 11.67
N LEU A 57 11.11 -0.59 12.02
CA LEU A 57 11.61 -0.26 13.37
C LEU A 57 11.54 1.25 13.69
N ASP A 58 11.57 2.09 12.66
CA ASP A 58 11.48 3.56 12.77
C ASP A 58 10.03 4.05 12.59
N ASN A 59 9.14 3.20 12.07
CA ASN A 59 7.72 3.47 11.85
C ASN A 59 6.87 2.28 12.33
N ILE A 60 6.76 2.12 13.65
CA ILE A 60 6.09 0.96 14.27
C ILE A 60 4.56 0.98 14.19
N LYS A 61 3.96 2.13 13.83
CA LYS A 61 2.52 2.35 13.89
C LYS A 61 2.03 3.24 12.77
N ILE A 62 1.05 2.75 12.01
CA ILE A 62 0.36 3.51 10.96
C ILE A 62 -1.11 3.64 11.34
N VAL A 63 -1.65 4.83 11.14
CA VAL A 63 -3.05 5.15 11.37
C VAL A 63 -3.66 5.64 10.06
N ASP A 64 -4.77 5.03 9.68
CA ASP A 64 -5.58 5.45 8.54
C ASP A 64 -6.98 5.85 9.02
N GLU A 65 -7.47 6.99 8.56
CA GLU A 65 -8.80 7.49 8.92
C GLU A 65 -9.68 7.67 7.70
N MET A 66 -10.93 7.23 7.85
CA MET A 66 -12.00 7.48 6.91
C MET A 66 -13.19 8.08 7.65
N THR A 67 -13.99 8.88 6.94
CA THR A 67 -15.22 9.50 7.45
C THR A 67 -16.41 9.01 6.62
N VAL A 68 -17.58 8.89 7.24
CA VAL A 68 -18.84 8.67 6.54
C VAL A 68 -19.28 9.97 5.87
N PHE A 69 -19.37 9.96 4.55
CA PHE A 69 -19.96 10.99 3.72
C PHE A 69 -21.37 10.60 3.32
N GLU A 70 -22.29 11.56 3.38
CA GLU A 70 -23.61 11.43 2.81
C GLU A 70 -23.61 11.91 1.36
N GLN A 71 -24.21 11.12 0.48
CA GLN A 71 -24.39 11.42 -0.94
C GLN A 71 -25.87 11.18 -1.31
N PRO A 72 -26.37 11.73 -2.44
CA PRO A 72 -27.78 11.58 -2.83
C PRO A 72 -28.28 10.14 -2.92
N HIS A 73 -27.38 9.17 -3.06
CA HIS A 73 -27.65 7.76 -3.30
C HIS A 73 -27.18 6.85 -2.16
N GLY A 74 -26.71 7.40 -1.03
CA GLY A 74 -26.37 6.60 0.16
C GLY A 74 -25.23 7.17 1.01
N LEU A 75 -24.75 6.33 1.93
CA LEU A 75 -23.62 6.63 2.82
C LEU A 75 -22.37 5.89 2.39
N TYR A 76 -21.23 6.57 2.47
CA TYR A 76 -19.96 6.07 1.95
C TYR A 76 -18.81 6.44 2.87
N TRP A 77 -17.89 5.51 3.11
CA TRP A 77 -16.58 5.81 3.67
C TRP A 77 -15.72 6.57 2.66
N GLY A 78 -14.92 7.52 3.14
CA GLY A 78 -14.01 8.31 2.32
C GLY A 78 -12.98 9.07 3.15
N LYS A 79 -11.98 9.68 2.51
CA LYS A 79 -11.03 10.60 3.20
C LYS A 79 -11.40 12.04 2.95
N GLU A 80 -11.30 12.45 1.69
CA GLU A 80 -11.65 13.79 1.21
C GLU A 80 -13.02 13.81 0.54
N SER A 81 -13.43 12.67 -0.01
CA SER A 81 -14.70 12.48 -0.71
C SER A 81 -15.20 11.04 -0.56
N ALA A 82 -16.49 10.84 -0.78
CA ALA A 82 -17.14 9.53 -0.76
C ALA A 82 -16.45 8.55 -1.72
N SER A 83 -16.16 7.33 -1.24
CA SER A 83 -15.46 6.31 -2.03
C SER A 83 -16.21 4.97 -2.06
N SER A 84 -16.45 4.35 -0.90
CA SER A 84 -17.04 3.00 -0.83
C SER A 84 -18.00 2.88 0.33
N GLY A 85 -19.15 2.22 0.12
CA GLY A 85 -20.11 1.92 1.19
C GLY A 85 -19.61 0.86 2.18
N PHE A 86 -18.48 0.20 1.88
CA PHE A 86 -17.92 -0.89 2.67
C PHE A 86 -16.40 -0.73 2.84
N ALA A 87 -15.93 -0.78 4.08
CA ALA A 87 -14.52 -0.79 4.44
C ALA A 87 -14.18 -2.12 5.14
N HIS A 88 -13.01 -2.68 4.85
CA HIS A 88 -12.57 -3.95 5.42
C HIS A 88 -11.06 -4.06 5.50
N GLY A 89 -10.60 -4.94 6.38
CA GLY A 89 -9.21 -5.30 6.55
C GLY A 89 -9.08 -6.47 7.53
N PRO A 90 -7.85 -6.82 7.93
CA PRO A 90 -7.64 -7.86 8.94
C PRO A 90 -8.39 -7.52 10.24
N GLY A 91 -9.32 -8.40 10.64
CA GLY A 91 -10.04 -8.27 11.91
C GLY A 91 -11.25 -7.31 11.92
N PHE A 92 -11.60 -6.64 10.81
CA PHE A 92 -12.78 -5.76 10.79
C PHE A 92 -13.51 -5.75 9.45
N LYS A 93 -14.80 -5.42 9.52
CA LYS A 93 -15.71 -5.12 8.41
C LYS A 93 -16.64 -4.01 8.88
N ALA A 94 -16.87 -3.00 8.06
CA ALA A 94 -17.72 -1.87 8.40
C ALA A 94 -18.52 -1.39 7.19
N PHE A 95 -19.85 -1.39 7.29
CA PHE A 95 -20.74 -0.78 6.31
C PHE A 95 -21.02 0.66 6.73
N ALA A 96 -20.94 1.60 5.79
CA ALA A 96 -21.15 3.02 6.08
C ALA A 96 -22.60 3.32 6.49
N THR A 97 -23.56 2.51 6.03
CA THR A 97 -24.99 2.65 6.33
C THR A 97 -25.35 2.39 7.79
N ASP A 98 -24.47 1.74 8.54
CA ASP A 98 -24.71 1.40 9.95
C ASP A 98 -24.33 2.55 10.89
N PHE A 99 -23.82 3.67 10.36
CA PHE A 99 -23.32 4.80 11.12
C PHE A 99 -23.87 6.14 10.60
N PRO A 100 -24.04 7.16 11.46
CA PRO A 100 -24.44 8.48 11.01
C PRO A 100 -23.32 9.18 10.18
N PRO A 101 -23.68 10.11 9.27
CA PRO A 101 -22.71 10.95 8.57
C PRO A 101 -21.75 11.67 9.53
N GLY A 102 -20.50 11.82 9.12
CA GLY A 102 -19.42 12.38 9.95
C GLY A 102 -18.75 11.38 10.89
N THR A 103 -19.26 10.15 11.01
CA THR A 103 -18.60 9.09 11.79
C THR A 103 -17.21 8.80 11.22
N ARG A 104 -16.21 8.69 12.10
CA ARG A 104 -14.83 8.36 11.73
C ARG A 104 -14.52 6.89 12.01
N LEU A 105 -14.08 6.19 10.98
CA LEU A 105 -13.42 4.89 11.09
C LEU A 105 -11.91 5.13 11.13
N ARG A 106 -11.28 4.80 12.26
CA ARG A 106 -9.82 4.80 12.40
C ARG A 106 -9.31 3.36 12.39
N VAL A 107 -8.51 3.02 11.40
CA VAL A 107 -7.80 1.75 11.30
C VAL A 107 -6.36 1.96 11.75
N THR A 108 -5.84 1.07 12.58
CA THR A 108 -4.47 1.15 13.07
C THR A 108 -3.78 -0.18 12.84
N ALA A 109 -2.62 -0.12 12.20
CA ALA A 109 -1.69 -1.23 12.12
C ALA A 109 -0.47 -0.88 12.97
N GLU A 110 -0.14 -1.76 13.91
CA GLU A 110 0.95 -1.55 14.87
C GLU A 110 1.77 -2.84 15.00
N VAL A 111 3.09 -2.72 14.94
CA VAL A 111 4.02 -3.81 15.17
C VAL A 111 4.42 -3.81 16.63
N ILE A 112 4.12 -4.90 17.32
CA ILE A 112 4.56 -5.12 18.70
C ILE A 112 5.89 -5.87 18.65
N LEU A 113 6.96 -5.24 19.15
CA LEU A 113 8.27 -5.86 19.24
C LEU A 113 8.32 -6.84 20.43
N PRO A 114 9.17 -7.88 20.38
CA PRO A 114 9.43 -8.73 21.53
C PRO A 114 9.95 -7.93 22.72
N ASP A 115 9.65 -8.38 23.95
CA ASP A 115 10.07 -7.70 25.17
C ASP A 115 11.60 -7.47 25.20
N GLY A 116 12.00 -6.21 25.38
CA GLY A 116 13.41 -5.80 25.46
C GLY A 116 13.98 -5.17 24.19
N GLU A 117 13.31 -5.26 23.05
CA GLU A 117 13.67 -4.50 21.85
C GLU A 117 12.90 -3.17 21.83
N LYS A 118 13.64 -2.05 21.80
CA LYS A 118 13.05 -0.72 21.63
C LYS A 118 13.08 -0.33 20.16
N ALA A 119 12.01 0.31 19.69
CA ALA A 119 12.02 1.04 18.42
C ALA A 119 13.17 2.05 18.44
N MET A 120 13.87 2.23 17.32
CA MET A 120 14.93 3.23 17.25
C MET A 120 14.27 4.61 17.16
N GLU A 121 14.11 5.27 18.31
CA GLU A 121 13.72 6.67 18.36
C GLU A 121 14.89 7.54 17.87
N GLY A 122 14.78 8.04 16.63
CA GLY A 122 15.46 9.23 16.13
C GLY A 122 16.99 9.23 16.19
N ARG A 123 17.64 8.92 15.05
CA ARG A 123 18.97 9.48 14.77
C ARG A 123 18.80 10.69 13.85
N GLU A 124 19.07 11.87 14.39
CA GLU A 124 19.31 13.12 13.64
C GLU A 124 20.53 13.00 12.72
#